data_AF-A0A352JYD8-F1
#
_entry.id   AF-A0A352JYD8-F1
#
_cell.length_a   1.000
_cell.length_b   1.000
_cell.length_c   1.000
_cell.angle_alpha   90.00
_cell.angle_beta   90.00
_cell.angle_gamma   90.00
#
_symmetry.space_group_name_H-M   'P 1'
#
loop_
_entity.id
_entity.type
_entity.pdbx_description
1 polymer ?
#
loop_
_entity_poly.entity_id
_entity_poly.type
_entity_poly.pdbx_seq_one_letter_code
_entity_poly.pdbx_strand_id
1 'polypeptide(L)' 'MSAEKKIKKTEQEWQSELSAESYRVTRQKGTEKPFENSYHDEKTEGVYHCICCDTPLFDSDHKFDSGSGWPSFFKPL' A
#
# COMPACT_ATOMS: atom_id res chain seq x y z
N MET A 1 -10.50 13.08 -15.87
CA MET A 1 -9.48 12.56 -16.80
C MET A 1 -8.46 11.88 -15.88
N SER A 2 -8.38 10.56 -15.73
CA SER A 2 -8.33 9.51 -16.74
C SER A 2 -8.90 8.21 -16.15
N ALA A 3 -9.59 7.41 -16.97
CA ALA A 3 -10.00 6.07 -16.56
C ALA A 3 -8.74 5.20 -16.42
N GLU A 4 -8.34 4.90 -15.18
CA GLU A 4 -7.16 4.10 -14.90
C GLU A 4 -7.28 2.73 -15.55
N LYS A 5 -6.26 2.38 -16.34
CA LYS A 5 -6.16 1.10 -17.02
C LYS A 5 -6.08 0.02 -15.95
N LYS A 6 -7.14 -0.78 -15.78
CA LYS A 6 -7.12 -1.95 -14.90
C LYS A 6 -5.96 -2.85 -15.30
N ILE A 7 -4.96 -2.98 -14.43
CA ILE A 7 -3.84 -3.89 -14.66
C ILE A 7 -4.37 -5.32 -14.66
N LYS A 8 -4.17 -5.99 -15.79
CA LYS A 8 -4.48 -7.40 -15.96
C LYS A 8 -3.15 -8.15 -16.00
N LYS A 9 -2.82 -8.79 -14.89
CA LYS A 9 -1.71 -9.74 -14.74
C LYS A 9 -2.23 -11.02 -14.10
N THR A 10 -1.60 -12.13 -14.43
CA THR A 10 -1.82 -13.45 -13.84
C THR A 10 -1.34 -13.48 -12.40
N GLU A 11 -1.78 -14.47 -11.62
CA GLU A 11 -1.32 -14.66 -10.24
C GLU A 11 0.19 -14.92 -10.18
N GLN A 12 0.73 -15.63 -11.16
CA GLN A 12 2.17 -15.93 -11.24
C GLN A 12 3.01 -14.68 -11.49
N GLU A 13 2.56 -13.80 -12.39
CA GLU A 13 3.22 -12.50 -12.60
C GLU A 13 3.22 -11.67 -11.32
N TRP A 14 2.09 -11.61 -10.60
CA TRP A 14 2.02 -10.92 -9.32
C TRP A 14 2.92 -11.55 -8.24
N GLN A 15 3.00 -12.88 -8.17
CA GLN A 15 3.91 -13.57 -7.24
C GLN A 15 5.39 -13.34 -7.58
N SER A 16 5.71 -13.09 -8.86
CA SER A 16 7.07 -12.80 -9.30
C SER A 16 7.49 -11.34 -9.06
N GLU A 17 6.54 -10.41 -9.10
CA GLU A 17 6.79 -8.98 -8.93
C GLU A 17 6.65 -8.51 -7.47
N LEU A 18 5.70 -9.08 -6.73
CA LEU A 18 5.41 -8.70 -5.34
C LEU A 18 6.16 -9.60 -4.37
N SER A 19 6.58 -9.04 -3.23
CA SER A 19 6.99 -9.85 -2.10
C SER A 19 5.86 -10.78 -1.65
N ALA A 20 6.20 -11.90 -1.01
CA ALA A 20 5.20 -12.84 -0.49
C ALA A 20 4.17 -12.17 0.43
N GLU A 21 4.61 -11.20 1.24
CA GLU A 21 3.73 -10.44 2.11
C GLU A 21 2.83 -9.47 1.33
N SER A 22 3.39 -8.69 0.42
CA SER A 22 2.61 -7.77 -0.42
C SER A 22 1.59 -8.51 -1.28
N TYR A 23 1.95 -9.67 -1.83
CA TYR A 23 1.02 -10.54 -2.55
C TYR A 23 -0.11 -11.04 -1.65
N ARG A 24 0.21 -11.55 -0.45
CA ARG A 24 -0.78 -12.01 0.52
C ARG A 24 -1.76 -10.90 0.91
N VAL A 25 -1.26 -9.69 1.18
CA VAL A 25 -2.11 -8.55 1.58
C VAL A 25 -2.99 -8.09 0.41
N THR A 26 -2.41 -7.80 -0.75
CA THR A 26 -3.12 -7.18 -1.88
C THR A 26 -3.99 -8.14 -2.69
N ARG A 27 -3.62 -9.43 -2.78
CA ARG A 27 -4.31 -10.43 -3.62
C ARG A 27 -5.08 -11.46 -2.81
N GLN A 28 -4.58 -11.85 -1.63
CA GLN A 28 -5.24 -12.83 -0.77
C GLN A 28 -6.07 -12.20 0.35
N LYS A 29 -6.24 -10.86 0.34
CA LYS A 29 -6.95 -10.09 1.39
C LYS A 29 -6.40 -10.34 2.79
N GLY A 30 -5.09 -10.61 2.87
CA GLY A 30 -4.39 -10.74 4.14
C GLY A 30 -4.21 -9.40 4.84
N THR A 31 -3.97 -9.46 6.14
CA THR A 31 -3.53 -8.30 6.93
C THR A 31 -2.12 -8.58 7.44
N GLU A 32 -1.21 -7.62 7.27
CA GLU A 32 0.10 -7.65 7.92
C GLU A 32 -0.04 -7.56 9.45
N LYS A 33 0.97 -8.00 10.18
CA LYS A 33 0.92 -7.91 11.63
C LYS A 33 1.06 -6.45 12.08
N PRO A 34 0.37 -6.04 13.16
CA PRO A 34 0.53 -4.71 13.72
C PRO A 34 1.98 -4.49 14.18
N PHE A 35 2.51 -3.27 14.00
CA PHE A 35 3.85 -2.84 14.41
C PHE A 35 5.05 -3.58 13.76
N GLU A 36 4.80 -4.58 12.91
CA GLU A 36 5.85 -5.31 12.16
C GLU A 36 5.93 -4.87 10.69
N ASN A 37 5.25 -3.79 10.29
CA ASN A 37 5.28 -3.30 8.91
C ASN A 37 6.39 -2.25 8.71
N SER A 38 6.91 -2.12 7.49
CA SER A 38 8.00 -1.17 7.20
C SER A 38 7.56 0.30 7.26
N TYR A 39 6.25 0.58 7.21
CA TYR A 39 5.71 1.92 7.01
C TYR A 39 4.97 2.51 8.23
N HIS A 40 4.81 1.78 9.36
CA HIS A 40 4.16 2.36 10.55
C HIS A 40 4.96 3.55 11.08
N ASP A 41 6.27 3.39 11.30
CA ASP A 41 7.14 4.43 11.84
C ASP A 41 7.86 5.26 10.77
N GLU A 42 7.64 4.95 9.49
CA GLU A 42 8.21 5.71 8.39
C GLU A 42 7.55 7.11 8.33
N LYS A 43 8.36 8.16 8.47
CA LYS A 43 7.95 9.57 8.43
C LYS A 43 8.54 10.31 7.23
N THR A 44 9.05 9.57 6.25
CA THR A 44 9.61 10.14 5.03
C THR A 44 8.53 10.89 4.25
N GLU A 45 8.84 12.12 3.85
CA GLU A 45 7.99 12.96 3.02
C GLU A 45 7.87 12.35 1.60
N GLY A 46 6.65 12.18 1.12
CA GLY A 46 6.37 11.60 -0.19
C GLY A 46 4.93 11.12 -0.35
N VAL A 47 4.65 10.52 -1.51
CA VAL A 47 3.33 9.99 -1.84
C VAL A 47 3.34 8.46 -1.78
N TYR A 48 2.37 7.90 -1.08
CA TYR A 48 2.10 6.46 -1.02
C TYR A 48 1.36 6.04 -2.29
N HIS A 49 2.03 5.21 -3.08
CA HIS A 49 1.50 4.65 -4.31
C HIS A 49 1.01 3.21 -4.08
N CYS A 50 0.02 2.79 -4.85
CA CYS A 50 -0.43 1.40 -4.86
C CYS A 50 0.70 0.50 -5.37
N ILE A 51 1.16 -0.47 -4.57
CA ILE A 51 2.23 -1.40 -5.00
C ILE A 51 1.85 -2.23 -6.24
N CYS A 52 0.55 -2.35 -6.56
CA CYS A 52 0.10 -3.10 -7.73
C CYS A 52 0.10 -2.23 -9.00
N CYS A 53 -0.48 -1.04 -8.93
CA CYS A 53 -0.74 -0.21 -10.12
C CYS A 53 -0.05 1.14 -10.14
N ASP A 54 0.75 1.42 -9.13
CA ASP A 54 1.51 2.67 -8.99
C ASP A 54 0.62 3.93 -8.96
N THR A 55 -0.68 3.76 -8.69
CA THR A 55 -1.61 4.88 -8.54
C THR A 55 -1.30 5.60 -7.22
N PRO A 56 -1.17 6.94 -7.20
CA PRO A 56 -1.02 7.70 -5.97
C PRO A 56 -2.30 7.60 -5.14
N LEU A 57 -2.18 7.21 -3.86
CA LEU A 57 -3.31 6.99 -2.97
C LEU A 57 -3.36 7.99 -1.81
N PHE A 58 -2.22 8.19 -1.15
CA PHE A 58 -2.13 9.01 0.05
C PHE A 58 -0.87 9.84 0.07
N ASP A 59 -0.95 11.03 0.66
CA ASP A 59 0.20 11.87 0.91
C ASP A 59 0.73 11.63 2.34
N SER A 60 2.06 11.62 2.52
CA SER A 60 2.68 11.59 3.84
C SER A 60 2.25 12.76 4.72
N ASP A 61 1.94 13.92 4.13
CA ASP A 61 1.44 15.10 4.84
C ASP A 61 0.11 14.83 5.55
N HIS A 62 -0.62 13.81 5.10
CA HIS A 62 -1.90 13.41 5.67
C HIS A 62 -1.77 12.19 6.60
N LYS A 63 -0.55 11.67 6.78
CA LYS A 63 -0.25 10.57 7.69
C LYS A 63 -0.25 11.07 9.12
N PHE A 64 -0.88 10.32 10.01
CA PHE A 64 -0.83 10.55 11.45
C PHE A 64 -0.65 9.23 12.18
N ASP A 65 -0.05 9.29 13.37
CA ASP A 65 0.08 8.13 14.23
C ASP A 65 -1.21 7.95 15.05
N SER A 66 -1.95 6.89 14.76
CA SER A 66 -3.17 6.52 15.49
C SER A 66 -2.89 5.58 16.65
N GLY A 67 -1.65 5.09 16.84
CA GLY A 67 -1.31 4.06 17.80
C GLY A 67 -1.90 2.68 17.49
N SER A 68 -2.51 2.50 16.31
CA SER A 68 -3.16 1.24 15.92
C SER A 68 -2.20 0.15 15.45
N GLY A 69 -0.96 0.52 15.10
CA GLY A 69 0.04 -0.39 14.52
C GLY A 69 0.06 -0.43 12.99
N TRP A 70 -0.77 0.37 12.32
CA TRP A 70 -0.79 0.54 10.85
C TRP A 70 -0.73 2.01 10.44
N PRO A 71 -0.15 2.33 9.25
CA PRO A 71 -0.13 3.69 8.74
C PRO A 71 -1.57 4.21 8.56
N SER A 72 -1.86 5.34 9.20
CA SER A 72 -3.18 5.95 9.21
C SER A 72 -3.14 7.31 8.52
N PHE A 73 -4.15 7.60 7.70
CA PHE A 73 -4.26 8.84 6.93
C PHE A 73 -5.64 9.44 7.12
N PHE A 74 -5.72 10.76 7.27
CA PHE A 74 -7.03 11.42 7.47
C PHE A 74 -7.71 11.83 6.16
N LYS A 75 -6.99 11.80 5.02
CA LYS A 75 -7.51 12.21 3.71
C LYS A 75 -6.82 11.46 2.56
N PRO A 76 -7.57 10.99 1.54
CA PRO A 76 -7.00 10.46 0.29
C PRO A 76 -6.58 11.57 -0.68
N LEU A 77 -5.75 11.21 -1.67
CA LEU A 77 -5.42 12.08 -2.81
C LEU A 77 -6.53 12.14 -3.86
#